data_AF-A0A2R4N3D6-F1
#
_entry.id   AF-A0A2R4N3D6-F1
#
_cell.length_a   1.000
_cell.length_b   1.000
_cell.length_c   1.000
_cell.angle_alpha   90.00
_cell.angle_beta   90.00
_cell.angle_gamma   90.00
#
_symmetry.space_group_name_H-M   'P 1'
#
loop_
_entity.id
_entity.type
_entity.pdbx_description
1 polymer ?
#
loop_
_entity_poly.entity_id
_entity_poly.type
_entity_poly.pdbx_seq_one_letter_code
_entity_poly.pdbx_strand_id
1 'polypeptide(L)'
;MAFEHGSKAKVYCNGYDLTPCLTSVSVSGELEAVEATTLGSTAKSYVPGLQDATISAEGIHSPAVGEIEYVVQAALGAGNESTWCYYPQGDALGARGYGLAAYFTSYEVESPVDDVVSVTAEAQSSKGLDNIVSLHQLATRTSTGSGGQVDNSAASSNGGVAYLQVTAVSGVSPSATIKIQHSADGITWADLATFAVVTASNNAQRVVVTGTVNRYLRATWTISGTSPSFTFNVAFARK
;
A
#
# COMPACT_ATOMS: atom_id res chain seq x y z
N MET A 1 2.56 -25.29 -4.91
CA MET A 1 3.27 -24.02 -5.08
C MET A 1 3.10 -23.60 -6.52
N ALA A 2 2.32 -22.54 -6.77
CA ALA A 2 2.17 -22.00 -8.12
C ALA A 2 3.21 -20.90 -8.30
N PHE A 3 4.12 -21.08 -9.24
CA PHE A 3 5.02 -20.02 -9.67
C PHE A 3 4.23 -19.12 -10.63
N GLU A 4 4.22 -17.82 -10.36
CA GLU A 4 3.52 -16.84 -11.19
C GLU A 4 4.50 -15.84 -11.79
N HIS A 5 4.15 -15.34 -12.99
CA HIS A 5 5.01 -14.43 -13.74
C HIS A 5 4.94 -13.01 -13.18
N GLY A 6 6.09 -12.35 -13.07
CA GLY A 6 6.22 -10.99 -12.50
C GLY A 6 5.47 -9.89 -13.27
N SER A 7 5.06 -10.15 -14.51
CA SER A 7 4.24 -9.23 -15.31
C SER A 7 2.85 -8.95 -14.73
N LYS A 8 2.43 -9.70 -13.70
CA LYS A 8 1.18 -9.44 -12.97
C LYS A 8 1.37 -8.46 -11.81
N ALA A 9 2.60 -8.04 -11.52
CA ALA A 9 2.88 -7.15 -10.42
C ALA A 9 2.12 -5.83 -10.58
N LYS A 10 1.66 -5.26 -9.46
CA LYS A 10 1.00 -3.96 -9.43
C LYS A 10 1.60 -3.08 -8.35
N VAL A 11 1.78 -1.80 -8.65
CA VAL A 11 2.47 -0.84 -7.79
C VAL A 11 1.66 0.44 -7.75
N TYR A 12 1.27 0.84 -6.54
CA TYR A 12 0.49 2.04 -6.29
C TYR A 12 1.25 2.97 -5.35
N CYS A 13 1.29 4.26 -5.67
CA CYS A 13 1.94 5.28 -4.85
C CYS A 13 1.12 6.56 -4.85
N ASN A 14 0.79 7.10 -3.67
CA ASN A 14 0.10 8.38 -3.49
C ASN A 14 -1.20 8.55 -4.31
N GLY A 15 -1.92 7.45 -4.54
CA GLY A 15 -3.14 7.45 -5.34
C GLY A 15 -2.85 7.48 -6.84
N TYR A 16 -1.67 7.08 -7.28
CA TYR A 16 -1.35 6.87 -8.69
C TYR A 16 -1.07 5.39 -8.95
N ASP A 17 -1.41 4.94 -10.17
CA ASP A 17 -1.03 3.61 -10.65
C ASP A 17 0.27 3.73 -11.45
N LEU A 18 1.38 3.30 -10.83
CA LEU A 18 2.72 3.35 -11.45
C LEU A 18 3.06 2.07 -12.21
N THR A 19 2.22 1.04 -12.10
CA THR A 19 2.40 -0.25 -12.77
C THR A 19 2.76 -0.16 -14.26
N PRO A 20 2.09 0.68 -15.10
CA PRO A 20 2.39 0.69 -16.54
C PRO A 20 3.76 1.26 -16.89
N CYS A 21 4.37 2.04 -16.00
CA CYS A 21 5.67 2.67 -16.25
C CYS A 21 6.85 1.84 -15.71
N LEU A 22 6.60 0.85 -14.87
CA LEU A 22 7.63 0.11 -14.14
C LEU A 22 7.98 -1.22 -14.81
N THR A 23 9.27 -1.50 -14.92
CA THR A 23 9.83 -2.74 -15.46
C THR A 23 10.36 -3.64 -14.35
N SER A 24 10.80 -3.06 -13.23
CA SER A 24 11.26 -3.80 -12.06
C SER A 24 10.85 -3.06 -10.77
N VAL A 25 10.53 -3.83 -9.72
CA VAL A 25 10.32 -3.30 -8.37
C VAL A 25 10.91 -4.27 -7.36
N SER A 26 11.70 -3.74 -6.45
CA SER A 26 12.26 -4.47 -5.33
C SER A 26 11.92 -3.77 -4.01
N VAL A 27 11.75 -4.59 -2.96
CA VAL A 27 11.44 -4.12 -1.62
C VAL A 27 12.30 -4.91 -0.66
N SER A 28 13.04 -4.22 0.20
CA SER A 28 13.80 -4.77 1.32
C SER A 28 13.31 -4.17 2.63
N GLY A 29 13.29 -4.98 3.69
CA GLY A 29 13.00 -4.53 5.05
C GLY A 29 14.11 -5.00 5.97
N GLU A 30 14.60 -4.10 6.80
CA GLU A 30 15.68 -4.36 7.75
C GLU A 30 15.19 -4.07 9.17
N LEU A 31 15.64 -4.90 10.11
CA LEU A 31 15.43 -4.69 11.54
C LEU A 31 16.79 -4.79 12.19
N GLU A 32 17.27 -3.68 12.74
CA GLU A 32 18.50 -3.70 13.51
C GLU A 32 18.30 -4.55 14.77
N ALA A 33 19.31 -5.31 15.16
CA ALA A 33 19.27 -6.12 16.37
C ALA A 33 20.57 -5.90 17.14
N VAL A 34 20.46 -5.34 18.35
CA VAL A 34 21.61 -5.15 19.23
C VAL A 34 21.80 -6.43 20.04
N GLU A 35 22.97 -7.05 19.93
CA GLU A 35 23.30 -8.22 20.73
C GLU A 35 23.49 -7.81 22.20
N ALA A 36 22.68 -8.36 23.09
CA ALA A 36 22.67 -8.09 24.54
C ALA A 36 22.99 -9.36 25.34
N THR A 37 23.93 -10.16 24.85
CA THR A 37 24.31 -11.43 25.48
C THR A 37 25.10 -11.19 26.77
N THR A 38 24.61 -11.70 27.90
CA THR A 38 25.28 -11.62 29.22
C THR A 38 26.14 -12.86 29.52
N LEU A 39 27.09 -12.73 30.45
CA LEU A 39 27.89 -13.86 30.93
C LEU A 39 26.99 -14.93 31.57
N GLY A 40 27.20 -16.20 31.20
CA GLY A 40 26.37 -17.34 31.64
C GLY A 40 25.27 -17.74 30.66
N SER A 41 25.04 -16.97 29.60
CA SER A 41 24.07 -17.32 28.55
C SER A 41 24.62 -18.39 27.61
N THR A 42 23.83 -19.44 27.38
CA THR A 42 24.17 -20.55 26.47
C THR A 42 23.76 -20.28 25.02
N ALA A 43 23.02 -19.19 24.78
CA ALA A 43 22.58 -18.73 23.47
C ALA A 43 22.57 -17.19 23.45
N LYS A 44 22.72 -16.62 22.24
CA LYS A 44 22.69 -15.17 22.05
C LYS A 44 21.30 -14.60 22.33
N SER A 45 21.27 -13.43 22.98
CA SER A 45 20.05 -12.65 23.17
C SER A 45 20.16 -11.33 22.40
N TYR A 46 19.08 -10.97 21.72
CA TYR A 46 19.03 -9.78 20.88
C TYR A 46 17.91 -8.86 21.36
N VAL A 47 18.20 -7.57 21.42
CA VAL A 47 17.18 -6.52 21.60
C VAL A 47 16.88 -5.96 20.21
N PRO A 48 15.61 -6.01 19.75
CA PRO A 48 15.24 -5.42 18.47
C PRO A 48 15.41 -3.89 18.52
N GLY A 49 16.10 -3.36 17.52
CA GLY A 49 16.39 -1.94 17.30
C GLY A 49 15.44 -1.31 16.28
N LEU A 50 15.94 -0.33 15.53
CA LEU A 50 15.15 0.43 14.56
C LEU A 50 14.77 -0.44 13.36
N GLN A 51 13.57 -0.20 12.83
CA GLN A 51 13.07 -0.87 11.63
C GLN A 51 13.15 0.11 10.46
N ASP A 52 13.70 -0.35 9.34
CA ASP A 52 13.80 0.40 8.09
C ASP A 52 13.25 -0.44 6.94
N ALA A 53 12.86 0.19 5.85
CA ALA A 53 12.56 -0.49 4.61
C ALA A 53 12.83 0.39 3.40
N THR A 54 13.41 -0.20 2.35
CA THR A 54 13.67 0.47 1.09
C THR A 54 12.78 -0.12 0.01
N ILE A 55 12.17 0.74 -0.80
CA ILE A 55 11.54 0.36 -2.07
C ILE A 55 12.33 1.02 -3.21
N SER A 56 12.77 0.21 -4.16
CA SER A 56 13.42 0.66 -5.39
C SER A 56 12.56 0.25 -6.58
N ALA A 57 12.23 1.23 -7.40
CA ALA A 57 11.38 1.05 -8.57
C ALA A 57 12.13 1.55 -9.82
N GLU A 58 12.22 0.69 -10.83
CA GLU A 58 12.85 1.00 -12.10
C GLU A 58 11.80 0.94 -13.21
N GLY A 59 11.90 1.85 -14.17
CA GLY A 59 10.91 1.97 -15.21
C GLY A 59 11.38 2.75 -16.41
N ILE A 60 10.44 2.95 -17.32
CA ILE A 60 10.61 3.78 -18.50
C ILE A 60 10.19 5.20 -18.14
N HIS A 61 11.00 6.18 -18.57
CA HIS A 61 10.69 7.58 -18.38
C HIS A 61 9.40 7.96 -19.08
N SER A 62 8.50 8.58 -18.33
CA SER A 62 7.24 9.09 -18.85
C SER A 62 6.87 10.38 -18.10
N PRO A 63 6.90 11.53 -18.79
CA PRO A 63 6.73 12.85 -18.17
C PRO A 63 5.26 13.30 -18.06
N ALA A 64 4.27 12.45 -18.38
CA ALA A 64 2.87 12.87 -18.35
C ALA A 64 2.36 13.06 -16.91
N VAL A 65 1.29 13.84 -16.78
CA VAL A 65 0.66 14.13 -15.49
C VAL A 65 0.13 12.84 -14.87
N GLY A 66 0.65 12.50 -13.69
CA GLY A 66 0.30 11.28 -12.96
C GLY A 66 1.17 10.06 -13.26
N GLU A 67 2.22 10.24 -14.06
CA GLU A 67 3.26 9.23 -14.29
C GLU A 67 4.46 9.45 -13.35
N ILE A 68 5.45 8.56 -13.47
CA ILE A 68 6.53 8.41 -12.50
C ILE A 68 7.30 9.71 -12.23
N GLU A 69 7.63 10.50 -13.24
CA GLU A 69 8.38 11.75 -13.03
C GLU A 69 7.58 12.79 -12.24
N TYR A 70 6.32 13.00 -12.63
CA TYR A 70 5.46 13.97 -11.96
C TYR A 70 5.22 13.58 -10.50
N VAL A 71 4.99 12.30 -10.23
CA VAL A 71 4.72 11.78 -8.87
C VAL A 71 5.97 11.87 -7.99
N VAL A 72 7.13 11.46 -8.52
CA VAL A 72 8.38 11.45 -7.75
C VAL A 72 8.89 12.88 -7.52
N GLN A 73 8.87 13.74 -8.54
CA GLN A 73 9.32 15.12 -8.42
C GLN A 73 8.41 15.95 -7.49
N ALA A 74 7.09 15.75 -7.54
CA ALA A 74 6.17 16.40 -6.62
C ALA A 74 6.40 15.96 -5.16
N ALA A 75 6.69 14.67 -4.94
CA ALA A 75 6.95 14.16 -3.61
C ALA A 75 8.32 14.61 -3.05
N LEU A 76 9.37 14.62 -3.89
CA LEU A 76 10.70 15.13 -3.54
C LEU A 76 10.68 16.63 -3.24
N GLY A 77 9.99 17.43 -4.06
CA GLY A 77 9.90 18.88 -3.87
C GLY A 77 9.10 19.30 -2.63
N ALA A 78 8.17 18.46 -2.18
CA ALA A 78 7.35 18.72 -1.00
C ALA A 78 7.92 18.14 0.31
N GLY A 79 8.84 17.18 0.25
CA GLY A 79 9.37 16.50 1.43
C GLY A 79 8.33 15.66 2.20
N ASN A 80 7.27 15.20 1.51
CA ASN A 80 6.16 14.48 2.13
C ASN A 80 6.39 12.97 2.16
N GLU A 81 5.84 12.32 3.19
CA GLU A 81 5.80 10.85 3.28
C GLU A 81 4.85 10.29 2.22
N SER A 82 5.35 9.40 1.37
CA SER A 82 4.57 8.76 0.31
C SER A 82 4.05 7.41 0.75
N THR A 83 2.79 7.12 0.48
CA THR A 83 2.16 5.83 0.82
C THR A 83 2.24 4.89 -0.37
N TRP A 84 2.89 3.74 -0.17
CA TRP A 84 3.14 2.73 -1.19
C TRP A 84 2.37 1.44 -0.91
N CYS A 85 1.84 0.83 -1.97
CA CYS A 85 1.33 -0.53 -1.98
C CYS A 85 1.91 -1.28 -3.18
N TYR A 86 2.64 -2.36 -2.93
CA TYR A 86 3.23 -3.22 -3.94
C TYR A 86 2.66 -4.63 -3.84
N TYR A 87 2.18 -5.18 -4.97
CA TYR A 87 1.64 -6.53 -5.06
C TYR A 87 2.41 -7.32 -6.13
N PRO A 88 3.31 -8.26 -5.76
CA PRO A 88 4.14 -8.98 -6.73
C PRO A 88 3.35 -9.93 -7.64
N GLN A 89 2.15 -10.35 -7.24
CA GLN A 89 1.29 -11.28 -7.98
C GLN A 89 -0.07 -10.67 -8.36
N GLY A 90 -0.16 -9.35 -8.39
CA GLY A 90 -1.41 -8.62 -8.60
C GLY A 90 -2.23 -8.46 -7.33
N ASP A 91 -3.32 -7.71 -7.44
CA ASP A 91 -4.03 -7.13 -6.30
C ASP A 91 -5.43 -7.72 -6.06
N ALA A 92 -5.68 -8.92 -6.60
CA ALA A 92 -6.95 -9.63 -6.40
C ALA A 92 -7.31 -9.74 -4.90
N LEU A 93 -8.59 -9.92 -4.60
CA LEU A 93 -9.04 -10.04 -3.20
C LEU A 93 -8.27 -11.17 -2.47
N GLY A 94 -7.64 -10.84 -1.35
CA GLY A 94 -6.81 -11.75 -0.57
C GLY A 94 -5.36 -11.88 -1.06
N ALA A 95 -4.98 -11.20 -2.16
CA ALA A 95 -3.60 -11.19 -2.64
C ALA A 95 -2.66 -10.56 -1.60
N ARG A 96 -1.48 -11.14 -1.47
CA ARG A 96 -0.45 -10.68 -0.53
C ARG A 96 0.47 -9.70 -1.22
N GLY A 97 0.89 -8.67 -0.49
CA GLY A 97 1.81 -7.65 -0.97
C GLY A 97 2.55 -7.00 0.18
N TYR A 98 3.15 -5.87 -0.13
CA TYR A 98 3.95 -5.07 0.77
C TYR A 98 3.44 -3.63 0.79
N GLY A 99 3.26 -3.08 1.97
CA GLY A 99 2.88 -1.69 2.19
C GLY A 99 3.97 -0.97 2.98
N LEU A 100 4.22 0.28 2.65
CA LEU A 100 5.16 1.11 3.38
C LEU A 100 4.81 2.59 3.24
N ALA A 101 5.27 3.38 4.19
CA ALA A 101 5.21 4.84 4.13
C ALA A 101 6.65 5.35 4.07
N ALA A 102 7.04 5.92 2.93
CA ALA A 102 8.43 6.15 2.58
C ALA A 102 8.66 7.55 2.03
N TYR A 103 9.82 8.12 2.30
CA TYR A 103 10.29 9.35 1.68
C TYR A 103 11.14 8.99 0.47
N PHE A 104 10.90 9.66 -0.66
CA PHE A 104 11.80 9.53 -1.80
C PHE A 104 13.17 10.08 -1.45
N THR A 105 14.21 9.31 -1.73
CA THR A 105 15.60 9.64 -1.43
C THR A 105 16.38 9.98 -2.69
N SER A 106 16.06 9.34 -3.80
CA SER A 106 16.74 9.51 -5.08
C SER A 106 15.75 9.34 -6.24
N TYR A 107 16.04 10.08 -7.31
CA TYR A 107 15.38 9.94 -8.61
C TYR A 107 16.42 10.22 -9.68
N GLU A 108 16.73 9.23 -10.49
CA GLU A 108 17.70 9.33 -11.58
C GLU A 108 17.02 9.02 -12.91
N VAL A 109 17.47 9.73 -13.95
CA VAL A 109 17.00 9.56 -15.33
C VAL A 109 18.24 9.33 -16.18
N GLU A 110 18.30 8.19 -16.86
CA GLU A 110 19.40 7.86 -17.78
C GLU A 110 18.88 7.79 -19.21
N SER A 111 19.53 8.53 -20.11
CA SER A 111 19.14 8.66 -21.51
C SER A 111 20.27 8.17 -22.43
N PRO A 112 20.41 6.85 -22.66
CA PRO A 112 21.34 6.32 -23.63
C PRO A 112 20.92 6.68 -25.07
N VAL A 113 21.89 6.79 -25.98
CA VAL A 113 21.63 7.15 -27.39
C VAL A 113 20.99 6.01 -28.20
N ASP A 114 21.13 4.78 -27.71
CA ASP A 114 20.74 3.53 -28.40
C ASP A 114 19.65 2.74 -27.65
N ASP A 115 19.04 3.33 -26.62
CA ASP A 115 18.00 2.67 -25.83
C ASP A 115 16.97 3.69 -25.31
N VAL A 116 15.89 3.19 -24.71
CA VAL A 116 14.81 3.97 -24.11
C VAL A 116 15.31 4.62 -22.81
N VAL A 117 14.88 5.86 -22.56
CA VAL A 117 15.21 6.58 -21.32
C VAL A 117 14.67 5.78 -20.11
N SER A 118 15.56 5.39 -19.22
CA SER A 118 15.25 4.67 -17.99
C SER A 118 15.16 5.62 -16.81
N VAL A 119 14.37 5.22 -15.82
CA VAL A 119 14.18 5.95 -14.57
C VAL A 119 14.36 5.00 -13.42
N THR A 120 15.13 5.43 -12.42
CA THR A 120 15.25 4.75 -11.13
C THR A 120 14.76 5.69 -10.03
N ALA A 121 13.89 5.19 -9.17
CA ALA A 121 13.36 5.91 -8.03
C ALA A 121 13.53 5.05 -6.77
N GLU A 122 14.09 5.63 -5.72
CA GLU A 122 14.21 4.97 -4.42
C GLU A 122 13.46 5.76 -3.35
N ALA A 123 12.83 5.02 -2.44
CA ALA A 123 12.23 5.58 -1.25
C ALA A 123 12.54 4.75 -0.01
N GLN A 124 12.82 5.44 1.10
CA GLN A 124 13.15 4.86 2.40
C GLN A 124 12.04 5.10 3.43
N SER A 125 11.70 4.06 4.20
CA SER A 125 10.62 4.03 5.16
C SER A 125 11.15 4.02 6.58
N SER A 126 10.92 5.12 7.29
CA SER A 126 11.16 5.22 8.74
C SER A 126 10.24 4.34 9.61
N LYS A 127 9.29 3.61 9.00
CA LYS A 127 8.26 2.82 9.69
C LYS A 127 8.36 1.33 9.38
N GLY A 128 9.38 0.93 8.61
CA GLY A 128 9.60 -0.44 8.19
C GLY A 128 8.67 -0.89 7.07
N LEU A 129 8.62 -2.22 6.91
CA LEU A 129 7.86 -2.91 5.88
C LEU A 129 6.65 -3.63 6.48
N ASP A 130 5.44 -3.31 5.99
CA ASP A 130 4.21 -3.94 6.41
C ASP A 130 3.78 -5.02 5.39
N ASN A 131 3.52 -6.24 5.86
CA ASN A 131 2.97 -7.31 5.02
C ASN A 131 1.46 -7.10 4.84
N ILE A 132 1.04 -6.59 3.69
CA ILE A 132 -0.36 -6.26 3.40
C ILE A 132 -1.10 -7.40 2.71
N VAL A 133 -2.41 -7.42 2.89
CA VAL A 133 -3.36 -8.23 2.14
C VAL A 133 -4.38 -7.31 1.46
N SER A 134 -4.62 -7.51 0.17
CA SER A 134 -5.62 -6.76 -0.59
C SER A 134 -7.04 -7.13 -0.13
N LEU A 135 -7.80 -6.14 0.35
CA LEU A 135 -9.21 -6.26 0.71
C LEU A 135 -10.14 -5.75 -0.38
N HIS A 136 -9.61 -4.97 -1.33
CA HIS A 136 -10.30 -4.54 -2.53
C HIS A 136 -9.25 -4.24 -3.60
N GLN A 137 -9.31 -4.94 -4.73
CA GLN A 137 -8.48 -4.64 -5.90
C GLN A 137 -8.75 -3.22 -6.42
N LEU A 138 -7.81 -2.62 -7.14
CA LEU A 138 -7.99 -1.35 -7.82
C LEU A 138 -9.11 -1.50 -8.86
N ALA A 139 -10.30 -1.05 -8.49
CA ALA A 139 -11.49 -1.18 -9.30
C ALA A 139 -12.43 0.00 -9.05
N THR A 140 -13.19 0.35 -10.09
CA THR A 140 -14.16 1.43 -10.06
C THR A 140 -15.44 1.02 -9.33
N ARG A 141 -15.94 1.90 -8.46
CA ARG A 141 -17.23 1.82 -7.80
C ARG A 141 -18.01 3.10 -8.01
N THR A 142 -19.29 2.95 -8.31
CA THR A 142 -20.22 4.06 -8.56
C THR A 142 -21.40 4.09 -7.58
N SER A 143 -21.45 3.14 -6.65
CA SER A 143 -22.49 3.01 -5.64
C SER A 143 -21.93 2.48 -4.32
N THR A 144 -22.63 2.80 -3.23
CA THR A 144 -22.37 2.28 -1.87
C THR A 144 -22.43 0.75 -1.85
N GLY A 145 -21.51 0.13 -1.12
CA GLY A 145 -21.46 -1.32 -1.00
C GLY A 145 -20.33 -1.84 -0.14
N SER A 146 -20.15 -3.16 -0.19
CA SER A 146 -19.09 -3.88 0.49
C SER A 146 -18.38 -4.85 -0.45
N GLY A 147 -17.09 -5.07 -0.21
CA GLY A 147 -16.30 -6.08 -0.91
C GLY A 147 -16.55 -7.48 -0.39
N GLY A 148 -15.87 -8.45 -1.01
CA GLY A 148 -15.77 -9.80 -0.45
C GLY A 148 -14.97 -9.80 0.85
N GLN A 149 -15.11 -10.88 1.62
CA GLN A 149 -14.35 -11.08 2.85
C GLN A 149 -13.09 -11.88 2.60
N VAL A 150 -12.04 -11.56 3.35
CA VAL A 150 -10.81 -12.34 3.44
C VAL A 150 -10.78 -13.04 4.79
N ASP A 151 -10.52 -14.35 4.77
CA ASP A 151 -10.35 -15.18 5.96
C ASP A 151 -8.87 -15.31 6.31
N ASN A 152 -8.47 -14.73 7.44
CA ASN A 152 -7.09 -14.78 7.91
C ASN A 152 -6.89 -15.81 9.04
N SER A 153 -7.80 -16.79 9.16
CA SER A 153 -7.81 -17.86 10.16
C SER A 153 -7.96 -17.37 11.61
N ALA A 154 -6.89 -16.95 12.26
CA ALA A 154 -6.94 -16.52 13.66
C ALA A 154 -7.16 -15.00 13.78
N ALA A 155 -7.76 -14.57 14.88
CA ALA A 155 -7.74 -13.16 15.28
C ALA A 155 -6.32 -12.78 15.77
N SER A 156 -5.95 -11.51 15.62
CA SER A 156 -4.74 -10.95 16.23
C SER A 156 -5.10 -9.85 17.24
N SER A 157 -4.16 -9.54 18.15
CA SER A 157 -4.38 -8.57 19.24
C SER A 157 -3.57 -7.29 19.11
N ASN A 158 -2.60 -7.22 18.20
CA ASN A 158 -1.66 -6.10 18.11
C ASN A 158 -2.08 -5.05 17.07
N GLY A 159 -3.33 -5.10 16.61
CA GLY A 159 -3.84 -4.18 15.61
C GLY A 159 -3.24 -4.41 14.22
N GLY A 160 -2.99 -3.32 13.52
CA GLY A 160 -2.50 -3.36 12.15
C GLY A 160 -2.43 -1.99 11.50
N VAL A 161 -2.29 -1.99 10.18
CA VAL A 161 -2.21 -0.77 9.37
C VAL A 161 -3.09 -0.95 8.13
N ALA A 162 -3.98 0.00 7.92
CA ALA A 162 -4.86 0.08 6.77
C ALA A 162 -4.26 1.03 5.72
N TYR A 163 -4.33 0.63 4.46
CA TYR A 163 -3.85 1.40 3.31
C TYR A 163 -5.00 1.64 2.33
N LEU A 164 -5.09 2.86 1.81
CA LEU A 164 -6.03 3.26 0.77
C LEU A 164 -5.25 3.96 -0.34
N GLN A 165 -5.55 3.60 -1.59
CA GLN A 165 -5.05 4.26 -2.80
C GLN A 165 -6.24 4.59 -3.69
N VAL A 166 -6.44 5.86 -4.06
CA VAL A 166 -7.53 6.32 -4.93
C VAL A 166 -6.96 6.98 -6.17
N THR A 167 -7.14 6.34 -7.32
CA THR A 167 -6.52 6.74 -8.60
C THR A 167 -7.41 7.57 -9.49
N ALA A 168 -8.73 7.45 -9.35
CA ALA A 168 -9.66 8.25 -10.15
C ALA A 168 -10.90 8.58 -9.33
N VAL A 169 -11.37 9.81 -9.49
CA VAL A 169 -12.64 10.30 -8.97
C VAL A 169 -13.33 11.12 -10.04
N SER A 170 -14.63 10.89 -10.27
CA SER A 170 -15.45 11.71 -11.16
C SER A 170 -16.88 11.85 -10.66
N GLY A 171 -17.65 12.74 -11.29
CA GLY A 171 -19.01 13.10 -10.90
C GLY A 171 -19.10 14.52 -10.35
N VAL A 172 -20.31 14.93 -9.95
CA VAL A 172 -20.57 16.25 -9.35
C VAL A 172 -20.66 16.10 -7.84
N SER A 173 -19.84 16.88 -7.12
CA SER A 173 -19.68 16.81 -5.67
C SER A 173 -19.48 15.37 -5.16
N PRO A 174 -18.55 14.58 -5.76
CA PRO A 174 -18.35 13.20 -5.36
C PRO A 174 -17.76 13.12 -3.95
N SER A 175 -18.30 12.24 -3.12
CA SER A 175 -17.77 11.99 -1.78
C SER A 175 -17.87 10.51 -1.44
N ALA A 176 -16.76 9.92 -1.01
CA ALA A 176 -16.68 8.54 -0.58
C ALA A 176 -16.07 8.41 0.81
N THR A 177 -16.71 7.62 1.68
CA THR A 177 -16.13 7.16 2.95
C THR A 177 -15.82 5.68 2.80
N ILE A 178 -14.53 5.34 2.86
CA ILE A 178 -14.06 3.96 2.82
C ILE A 178 -13.72 3.51 4.25
N LYS A 179 -14.09 2.28 4.58
CA LYS A 179 -13.80 1.65 5.85
C LYS A 179 -13.32 0.22 5.65
N ILE A 180 -12.60 -0.28 6.65
CA ILE A 180 -12.34 -1.71 6.82
C ILE A 180 -13.19 -2.17 8.00
N GLN A 181 -13.92 -3.25 7.79
CA GLN A 181 -14.66 -3.94 8.83
C GLN A 181 -14.01 -5.27 9.14
N HIS A 182 -14.15 -5.72 10.38
CA HIS A 182 -13.75 -7.04 10.80
C HIS A 182 -14.92 -7.84 11.38
N SER A 183 -14.80 -9.17 11.42
CA SER A 183 -15.82 -10.06 11.95
C SER A 183 -15.21 -11.35 12.49
N ALA A 184 -15.79 -11.89 13.56
CA ALA A 184 -15.39 -13.18 14.12
C ALA A 184 -16.05 -14.36 13.38
N ASP A 185 -17.25 -14.16 12.83
CA ASP A 185 -18.11 -15.19 12.24
C ASP A 185 -18.33 -15.02 10.72
N GLY A 186 -17.90 -13.90 10.14
CA GLY A 186 -18.11 -13.54 8.74
C GLY A 186 -19.51 -12.98 8.44
N ILE A 187 -20.32 -12.74 9.47
CA ILE A 187 -21.74 -12.34 9.36
C ILE A 187 -22.00 -11.02 10.08
N THR A 188 -21.53 -10.91 11.33
CA THR A 188 -21.66 -9.72 12.15
C THR A 188 -20.39 -8.89 12.07
N TRP A 189 -20.52 -7.63 11.63
CA TRP A 189 -19.39 -6.80 11.26
C TRP A 189 -19.28 -5.58 12.18
N ALA A 190 -18.06 -5.28 12.59
CA ALA A 190 -17.72 -4.04 13.28
C ALA A 190 -16.69 -3.25 12.47
N ASP A 191 -16.74 -1.93 12.57
CA ASP A 191 -15.78 -1.04 11.93
C ASP A 191 -14.41 -1.16 12.63
N LEU A 192 -13.37 -1.43 11.84
CA LEU A 192 -11.99 -1.58 12.31
C LEU A 192 -11.15 -0.33 12.00
N ALA A 193 -11.28 0.20 10.78
CA ALA A 193 -10.62 1.42 10.34
C ALA A 193 -11.57 2.25 9.49
N THR A 194 -11.50 3.57 9.66
CA THR A 194 -12.21 4.53 8.81
C THR A 194 -11.18 5.47 8.21
N PHE A 195 -11.18 5.57 6.88
CA PHE A 195 -10.37 6.54 6.16
C PHE A 195 -11.05 7.91 6.17
N ALA A 196 -10.27 8.98 6.05
CA ALA A 196 -10.80 10.31 5.83
C ALA A 196 -11.59 10.35 4.51
N VAL A 197 -12.64 11.17 4.48
CA VAL A 197 -13.52 11.30 3.32
C VAL A 197 -12.72 11.68 2.08
N VAL A 198 -12.96 10.95 0.98
CA VAL A 198 -12.31 11.17 -0.30
C VAL A 198 -13.25 11.95 -1.20
N THR A 199 -12.80 13.11 -1.69
CA THR A 199 -13.54 13.96 -2.62
C THR A 199 -12.78 14.25 -3.93
N ALA A 200 -11.54 13.78 -4.05
CA ALA A 200 -10.68 13.98 -5.21
C ALA A 200 -9.81 12.74 -5.46
N SER A 201 -9.32 12.59 -6.70
CA SER A 201 -8.34 11.59 -7.08
C SER A 201 -6.97 11.87 -6.47
N ASN A 202 -6.01 10.96 -6.72
CA ASN A 202 -4.62 11.09 -6.29
C ASN A 202 -4.53 11.22 -4.76
N ASN A 203 -5.34 10.41 -4.09
CA ASN A 203 -5.47 10.40 -2.64
C ASN A 203 -4.97 9.05 -2.12
N ALA A 204 -4.00 9.07 -1.22
CA ALA A 204 -3.57 7.90 -0.49
C ALA A 204 -3.65 8.16 1.01
N GLN A 205 -3.97 7.12 1.76
CA GLN A 205 -4.07 7.22 3.21
C GLN A 205 -3.52 5.96 3.87
N ARG A 206 -2.86 6.17 5.01
CA ARG A 206 -2.38 5.12 5.89
C ARG A 206 -2.94 5.35 7.29
N VAL A 207 -3.67 4.38 7.82
CA VAL A 207 -4.33 4.47 9.13
C VAL A 207 -3.83 3.34 10.03
N VAL A 208 -3.29 3.70 11.20
CA VAL A 208 -2.89 2.73 12.21
C VAL A 208 -4.11 2.29 13.01
N VAL A 209 -4.24 0.99 13.22
CA VAL A 209 -5.30 0.36 14.00
C VAL A 209 -4.67 -0.29 15.23
N THR A 210 -5.33 -0.16 16.38
CA THR A 210 -4.91 -0.78 17.64
C THR A 210 -5.97 -1.79 18.11
N GLY A 211 -5.55 -2.72 18.97
CA GLY A 211 -6.45 -3.71 19.55
C GLY A 211 -6.74 -4.90 18.64
N THR A 212 -7.86 -5.57 18.90
CA THR A 212 -8.18 -6.86 18.27
C THR A 212 -8.55 -6.69 16.80
N VAL A 213 -7.92 -7.48 15.94
CA VAL A 213 -8.32 -7.69 14.55
C VAL A 213 -8.93 -9.09 14.43
N ASN A 214 -10.25 -9.14 14.20
CA ASN A 214 -10.97 -10.41 14.08
C ASN A 214 -10.60 -11.19 12.80
N ARG A 215 -10.98 -12.47 12.76
CA ARG A 215 -10.64 -13.42 11.69
C ARG A 215 -10.92 -12.90 10.29
N TYR A 216 -12.14 -12.41 10.04
CA TYR A 216 -12.57 -11.97 8.73
C TYR A 216 -12.41 -10.47 8.58
N LEU A 217 -11.93 -10.04 7.41
CA LEU A 217 -11.78 -8.63 7.05
C LEU A 217 -12.51 -8.36 5.74
N ARG A 218 -13.11 -7.17 5.61
CA ARG A 218 -13.65 -6.69 4.32
C ARG A 218 -13.54 -5.17 4.22
N ALA A 219 -13.46 -4.67 2.99
CA ALA A 219 -13.63 -3.26 2.71
C ALA A 219 -15.12 -2.92 2.53
N THR A 220 -15.53 -1.74 2.98
CA THR A 220 -16.85 -1.15 2.73
C THR A 220 -16.71 0.29 2.30
N TRP A 221 -17.61 0.77 1.44
CA TRP A 221 -17.58 2.13 0.93
C TRP A 221 -18.98 2.72 0.88
N THR A 222 -19.10 3.95 1.31
CA THR A 222 -20.32 4.77 1.17
C THR A 222 -20.03 5.87 0.18
N ILE A 223 -20.74 5.90 -0.95
CA ILE A 223 -20.53 6.83 -2.05
C ILE A 223 -21.74 7.75 -2.18
N SER A 224 -21.49 9.04 -2.43
CA SER A 224 -22.48 10.10 -2.63
C SER A 224 -22.04 11.08 -3.72
N GLY A 225 -22.98 11.88 -4.20
CA GLY A 225 -22.81 12.80 -5.34
C GLY A 225 -23.69 12.44 -6.53
N THR A 226 -23.57 13.20 -7.62
CA THR A 226 -24.29 12.94 -8.87
C THR A 226 -23.35 12.24 -9.87
N SER A 227 -23.76 11.07 -10.35
CA SER A 227 -22.93 10.17 -11.17
C SER A 227 -21.52 9.96 -10.61
N PRO A 228 -21.36 9.66 -9.30
CA PRO A 228 -20.05 9.54 -8.69
C PRO A 228 -19.35 8.27 -9.17
N SER A 229 -18.03 8.36 -9.33
CA SER A 229 -17.17 7.22 -9.65
C SER A 229 -15.87 7.33 -8.86
N PHE A 230 -15.45 6.23 -8.26
CA PHE A 230 -14.21 6.13 -7.48
C PHE A 230 -13.47 4.85 -7.86
N THR A 231 -12.23 4.98 -8.32
CA THR A 231 -11.33 3.83 -8.55
C THR A 231 -10.32 3.76 -7.41
N PHE A 232 -10.35 2.69 -6.63
CA PHE A 232 -9.52 2.58 -5.43
C PHE A 232 -9.12 1.15 -5.07
N ASN A 233 -7.95 1.02 -4.43
CA ASN A 233 -7.44 -0.19 -3.79
C ASN A 233 -7.49 -0.03 -2.26
N VAL A 234 -7.80 -1.11 -1.54
CA VAL A 234 -7.75 -1.15 -0.08
C VAL A 234 -6.89 -2.34 0.35
N ALA A 235 -5.95 -2.10 1.25
CA ALA A 235 -5.10 -3.14 1.81
C ALA A 235 -5.05 -3.07 3.33
N PHE A 236 -4.70 -4.19 3.97
CA PHE A 236 -4.50 -4.24 5.41
C PHE A 236 -3.31 -5.12 5.78
N ALA A 237 -2.42 -4.60 6.63
CA ALA A 237 -1.38 -5.35 7.30
C ALA A 237 -1.76 -5.61 8.75
N ARG A 238 -1.70 -6.87 9.18
CA ARG A 238 -1.85 -7.24 10.60
C ARG A 238 -0.50 -7.15 11.30
N LYS A 239 -0.54 -6.78 12.58
CA LYS A 239 0.60 -6.86 13.51
C LYS A 239 0.34 -7.91 14.58
#